data_AF-A0A960J4I7-F1
#
_entry.id   AF-A0A960J4I7-F1
#
_cell.length_a   1.000
_cell.length_b   1.000
_cell.length_c   1.000
_cell.angle_alpha   90.00
_cell.angle_beta   90.00
_cell.angle_gamma   90.00
#
_symmetry.space_group_name_H-M   'P 1'
#
loop_
_entity.id
_entity.type
_entity.pdbx_description
1 polymer ?
#
loop_
_entity_poly.entity_id
_entity_poly.type
_entity_poly.pdbx_seq_one_letter_code
_entity_poly.pdbx_strand_id
1 'polypeptide(L)'
;MTTSAEIIYHRRVRLLDLADELGNISEACRILGVSRTRYYEWRNTADLYGLEALWPKDRRRPAQPNETPTHVVADLMALVVIEPTIGCRQYADRLAELGFEISKST
;
A
#
# COMPACT_ATOMS: atom_id res chain seq x y z
N MET A 1 -3.60 -18.71 -10.79
CA MET A 1 -2.53 -17.75 -11.17
C MET A 1 -1.89 -17.29 -9.88
N THR A 2 -0.57 -17.48 -9.69
CA THR A 2 0.11 -17.07 -8.45
C THR A 2 0.36 -15.57 -8.45
N THR A 3 -0.08 -14.87 -7.41
CA THR A 3 0.07 -13.41 -7.29
C THR A 3 1.52 -13.04 -6.96
N SER A 4 2.00 -11.87 -7.39
CA SER A 4 3.35 -11.37 -7.01
C SER A 4 3.56 -11.36 -5.49
N ALA A 5 2.50 -11.04 -4.73
CA ALA A 5 2.53 -11.06 -3.27
C ALA A 5 2.79 -12.47 -2.69
N GLU A 6 2.13 -13.49 -3.24
CA GLU A 6 2.31 -14.90 -2.84
C GLU A 6 3.75 -15.36 -3.09
N ILE A 7 4.34 -15.01 -4.24
CA ILE A 7 5.73 -15.35 -4.57
C ILE A 7 6.68 -14.76 -3.53
N ILE A 8 6.48 -13.49 -3.15
CA ILE A 8 7.31 -12.81 -2.15
C ILE A 8 7.12 -13.45 -0.78
N TYR A 9 5.89 -13.75 -0.38
CA TYR A 9 5.58 -14.42 0.88
C TYR A 9 6.28 -15.77 0.98
N HIS A 10 6.07 -16.65 0.01
CA HIS A 10 6.68 -17.99 -0.01
C HIS A 10 8.21 -17.91 -0.04
N ARG A 11 8.81 -16.93 -0.72
CA ARG A 11 10.27 -16.73 -0.69
C ARG A 11 10.78 -16.34 0.70
N ARG A 12 10.03 -15.54 1.45
CA ARG A 12 10.41 -15.16 2.84
C ARG A 12 10.31 -16.32 3.79
N VAL A 13 9.21 -17.08 3.73
CA VAL A 13 9.01 -18.30 4.54
C VAL A 13 10.10 -19.32 4.22
N ARG A 14 10.36 -19.58 2.93
CA ARG A 14 11.40 -20.53 2.51
C ARG A 14 12.79 -20.17 3.00
N LEU A 15 13.11 -18.88 3.19
CA LEU A 15 14.39 -18.47 3.76
C LEU A 15 14.53 -18.93 5.22
N LEU A 16 13.46 -18.80 6.01
CA LEU A 16 13.46 -19.23 7.41
C LEU A 16 13.60 -20.75 7.49
N ASP A 17 12.78 -21.48 6.72
CA ASP A 17 12.84 -22.95 6.67
C ASP A 17 14.23 -23.44 6.24
N LEU A 18 14.83 -22.84 5.20
CA LEU A 18 16.15 -23.24 4.73
C LEU A 18 17.24 -22.97 5.77
N ALA A 19 17.13 -21.88 6.53
CA ALA A 19 18.09 -21.60 7.60
C ALA A 19 18.04 -22.66 8.70
N ASP A 20 16.85 -23.18 9.00
CA ASP A 20 16.64 -24.26 9.97
C ASP A 20 17.11 -25.62 9.42
N GLU A 21 16.78 -25.93 8.16
CA GLU A 21 17.25 -27.15 7.45
C GLU A 21 18.78 -27.24 7.42
N LEU A 22 19.47 -26.11 7.17
CA LEU A 22 20.93 -26.06 7.08
C LEU A 22 21.63 -25.87 8.43
N GLY A 23 20.91 -25.41 9.47
CA GLY A 23 21.50 -24.92 10.71
C GLY A 23 22.49 -23.75 10.51
N ASN A 24 22.44 -23.09 9.35
CA ASN A 24 23.37 -22.03 8.97
C ASN A 24 22.67 -20.88 8.24
N ILE A 25 22.36 -19.83 9.00
CA ILE A 25 21.70 -18.61 8.51
C ILE A 25 22.51 -17.92 7.41
N SER A 26 23.85 -17.88 7.54
CA SER A 26 24.70 -17.16 6.59
C SER A 26 24.70 -17.82 5.22
N GLU A 27 24.67 -19.15 5.18
CA GLU A 27 24.60 -19.91 3.93
C GLU A 27 23.20 -19.82 3.30
N ALA A 28 22.13 -19.96 4.10
CA ALA A 28 20.76 -19.78 3.59
C ALA A 28 20.55 -18.38 2.99
N CYS A 29 21.04 -17.33 3.65
CA CYS A 29 21.03 -15.95 3.16
C CYS A 29 21.80 -15.78 1.84
N ARG A 30 22.95 -16.47 1.70
CA ARG A 30 23.78 -16.44 0.48
C ARG A 30 23.06 -17.12 -0.69
N ILE A 31 22.46 -18.28 -0.46
CA ILE A 31 21.72 -19.05 -1.49
C ILE A 31 20.53 -18.25 -2.02
N LEU A 32 19.73 -17.64 -1.14
CA LEU A 32 18.55 -16.88 -1.56
C LEU A 32 18.88 -15.43 -1.97
N GLY A 33 20.10 -14.94 -1.74
CA GLY A 33 20.47 -13.56 -2.05
C GLY A 33 19.75 -12.53 -1.18
N VAL A 34 19.67 -12.79 0.12
CA VAL A 34 19.05 -11.90 1.12
C VAL A 34 20.09 -11.52 2.16
N SER A 35 20.07 -10.27 2.65
CA SER A 35 20.99 -9.87 3.71
C SER A 35 20.62 -10.52 5.05
N ARG A 36 21.62 -10.82 5.88
CA ARG A 36 21.39 -11.36 7.24
C ARG A 36 20.53 -10.41 8.10
N THR A 37 20.65 -9.11 7.90
CA THR A 37 19.80 -8.11 8.56
C THR A 37 18.32 -8.34 8.25
N ARG A 38 17.98 -8.56 6.97
CA ARG A 38 16.61 -8.87 6.55
C ARG A 38 16.10 -10.18 7.12
N TYR A 39 16.97 -11.20 7.21
CA TYR A 39 16.61 -12.46 7.86
C TYR A 39 16.16 -12.23 9.30
N TYR A 40 16.94 -11.51 10.11
CA TYR A 40 16.58 -11.27 11.51
C TYR A 40 15.34 -10.38 11.65
N GLU A 41 15.13 -9.40 10.76
CA GLU A 41 13.87 -8.62 10.74
C GLU A 41 12.65 -9.51 10.50
N TRP A 42 12.72 -10.42 9.52
CA TRP A 42 11.64 -11.35 9.21
C TRP A 42 11.44 -12.38 10.31
N ARG A 43 12.52 -12.95 10.85
CA ARG A 43 12.45 -13.88 11.98
C ARG A 43 11.74 -13.23 13.17
N ASN A 44 12.18 -12.04 13.59
CA ASN A 44 11.56 -11.32 14.71
C ASN A 44 10.07 -11.01 14.45
N THR A 45 9.72 -10.69 13.19
CA THR A 45 8.33 -10.45 12.80
C THR A 45 7.50 -11.73 12.88
N ALA A 46 8.04 -12.85 12.42
CA ALA A 46 7.40 -14.15 12.47
C ALA A 46 7.26 -14.67 13.91
N ASP A 47 8.27 -14.49 14.75
CA ASP A 47 8.25 -14.90 16.16
C ASP A 47 7.19 -14.11 16.95
N LEU A 48 6.97 -12.84 16.62
CA LEU A 48 6.03 -11.97 17.33
C LEU A 48 4.58 -12.09 16.82
N TYR A 49 4.38 -12.26 15.51
CA TYR A 49 3.06 -12.16 14.88
C TYR A 49 2.67 -13.39 14.04
N GLY A 50 3.50 -14.43 14.01
CA GLY A 50 3.32 -15.62 13.17
C GLY A 50 3.83 -15.44 11.73
N LEU A 51 3.91 -16.55 10.98
CA LEU A 51 4.44 -16.56 9.61
C LEU A 51 3.65 -15.66 8.66
N GLU A 52 2.32 -15.58 8.81
CA GLU A 52 1.44 -14.74 7.99
C GLU A 52 1.84 -13.26 8.00
N ALA A 53 2.52 -12.79 9.05
CA ALA A 53 3.03 -11.42 9.13
C ALA A 53 4.15 -11.12 8.11
N LEU A 54 4.70 -12.15 7.46
CA LEU A 54 5.68 -12.02 6.37
C LEU A 54 5.03 -11.67 5.03
N TRP A 55 3.70 -11.56 4.95
CA TRP A 55 3.05 -11.09 3.74
C TRP A 55 3.60 -9.70 3.33
N PRO A 56 3.87 -9.45 2.05
CA PRO A 56 4.28 -8.11 1.62
C PRO A 56 3.19 -7.09 1.92
N LYS A 57 3.56 -6.06 2.68
CA LYS A 57 2.68 -4.93 2.95
C LYS A 57 2.63 -4.01 1.75
N ASP A 58 1.45 -3.46 1.48
CA ASP A 58 1.30 -2.44 0.47
C ASP A 58 2.12 -1.20 0.82
N ARG A 59 2.56 -0.51 -0.23
CA ARG A 59 3.27 0.77 -0.05
C ARG A 59 2.29 1.75 0.58
N ARG A 60 2.68 2.33 1.71
CA ARG A 60 1.92 3.41 2.34
C ARG A 60 1.68 4.53 1.33
N ARG A 61 0.43 4.99 1.21
CA ARG A 61 0.10 6.16 0.40
C ARG A 61 0.88 7.38 0.92
N PRO A 62 1.54 8.17 0.06
CA PRO A 62 2.24 9.37 0.48
C PRO A 62 1.27 10.35 1.15
N ALA A 63 1.74 11.07 2.18
CA ALA A 63 0.96 12.17 2.75
C ALA A 63 0.75 13.24 1.68
N GLN A 64 -0.50 13.62 1.43
CA GLN A 64 -0.90 14.62 0.46
C GLN A 64 -1.43 15.85 1.21
N PRO A 65 -0.60 16.90 1.46
CA PRO A 65 -1.02 18.05 2.26
C PRO A 65 -2.22 18.81 1.68
N ASN A 66 -2.36 18.76 0.36
CA ASN A 66 -3.45 19.40 -0.39
C ASN A 66 -4.51 18.37 -0.83
N GLU A 67 -4.61 17.22 -0.16
CA GLU A 67 -5.67 16.23 -0.46
C GLU A 67 -7.03 16.85 -0.19
N THR A 68 -7.90 16.82 -1.20
CA THR A 68 -9.27 17.28 -1.05
C THR A 68 -9.95 16.49 0.08
N PRO A 69 -10.54 17.16 1.08
CA PRO A 69 -11.21 16.47 2.18
C PRO A 69 -12.31 15.53 1.67
N THR A 70 -12.49 14.39 2.35
CA THR A 70 -13.40 13.32 1.91
C THR A 70 -14.85 13.79 1.76
N HIS A 71 -15.31 14.73 2.58
CA HIS A 71 -16.66 15.28 2.48
C HIS A 71 -16.84 16.11 1.19
N VAL A 72 -15.86 16.92 0.81
CA VAL A 72 -15.88 17.69 -0.45
C VAL A 72 -15.90 16.76 -1.66
N VAL A 73 -15.17 15.64 -1.60
CA VAL A 73 -15.22 14.60 -2.65
C VAL A 73 -16.60 13.96 -2.73
N ALA A 74 -17.25 13.70 -1.60
CA ALA A 74 -18.61 13.15 -1.57
C ALA A 74 -19.64 14.12 -2.15
N ASP A 75 -19.55 15.41 -1.81
CA ASP A 75 -20.42 16.46 -2.36
C ASP A 75 -20.22 16.61 -3.87
N LEU A 76 -18.96 16.55 -4.34
CA LEU A 76 -18.66 16.52 -5.77
C LEU A 76 -19.30 15.31 -6.46
N MET A 77 -19.19 14.12 -5.88
CA MET A 77 -19.80 12.90 -6.44
C MET A 77 -21.32 13.04 -6.53
N ALA A 78 -21.97 13.62 -5.51
CA ALA A 78 -23.40 13.88 -5.53
C ALA A 78 -23.78 14.86 -6.66
N LEU A 79 -23.02 15.96 -6.82
CA LEU A 79 -23.22 16.92 -7.91
C LEU A 79 -23.07 16.26 -9.29
N VAL A 80 -22.09 15.37 -9.47
CA VAL A 80 -21.88 14.64 -10.74
C VAL A 80 -23.07 13.73 -11.07
N VAL A 81 -23.71 13.14 -10.06
CA VAL A 81 -24.91 12.32 -10.26
C VAL A 81 -26.13 13.18 -10.61
N ILE A 82 -26.26 14.37 -10.00
CA ILE A 82 -27.43 15.25 -10.18
C ILE A 82 -27.34 16.07 -11.47
N GLU A 83 -26.18 16.64 -11.78
CA GLU A 83 -25.94 17.56 -12.90
C GLU A 83 -24.85 17.03 -13.86
N PRO A 84 -24.97 15.83 -14.46
CA PRO A 84 -23.88 15.18 -15.18
C PRO A 84 -23.40 15.92 -16.45
N THR A 85 -24.18 16.90 -16.94
CA THR A 85 -23.91 17.61 -18.20
C THR A 85 -23.00 18.83 -18.05
N ILE A 86 -22.65 19.23 -16.82
CA ILE A 86 -21.78 20.38 -16.58
C ILE A 86 -20.30 19.98 -16.55
N GLY A 87 -19.42 20.92 -16.90
CA GLY A 87 -17.97 20.68 -16.96
C GLY A 87 -17.24 20.85 -15.62
N CYS A 88 -15.98 20.43 -15.56
CA CYS A 88 -15.12 20.49 -14.36
C CYS A 88 -15.07 21.89 -13.70
N ARG A 89 -15.01 22.95 -14.50
CA ARG A 89 -15.01 24.34 -14.00
C ARG A 89 -16.31 24.69 -13.29
N GLN A 90 -17.44 24.23 -13.83
CA GLN A 90 -18.77 24.49 -13.26
C GLN A 90 -18.95 23.69 -11.97
N TYR A 91 -18.48 22.45 -11.88
CA TYR A 91 -18.46 21.71 -10.61
C TYR A 91 -17.65 22.43 -9.53
N ALA A 92 -16.49 22.98 -9.88
CA ALA A 92 -15.70 23.78 -8.95
C ALA A 92 -16.42 25.07 -8.54
N ASP A 93 -17.17 25.72 -9.44
CA ASP A 93 -18.01 26.87 -9.10
C ASP A 93 -19.14 26.47 -8.13
N ARG A 94 -19.81 25.33 -8.34
CA ARG A 94 -20.82 24.80 -7.41
C ARG A 94 -20.27 24.49 -6.02
N LEU A 95 -19.07 23.90 -5.96
CA LEU A 95 -18.41 23.65 -4.67
C LEU A 95 -17.97 24.96 -3.99
N ALA A 96 -17.57 25.97 -4.76
CA ALA A 96 -17.27 27.29 -4.23
C ALA A 96 -18.51 27.98 -3.64
N GLU A 97 -19.69 27.80 -4.24
CA GLU A 97 -20.98 28.25 -3.66
C GLU A 97 -21.26 27.60 -2.29
N LEU A 98 -20.76 26.39 -2.05
CA LEU A 98 -20.84 25.68 -0.77
C LEU A 98 -19.70 26.04 0.20
N GLY A 99 -18.78 26.92 -0.20
CA GLY A 99 -17.64 27.37 0.60
C GLY A 99 -16.37 26.52 0.44
N PHE A 100 -16.31 25.62 -0.54
CA PHE A 100 -15.14 24.77 -0.81
C PHE A 100 -14.35 25.27 -2.02
N GLU A 101 -13.09 25.62 -1.80
CA GLU A 101 -12.17 25.98 -2.88
C GLU A 101 -11.38 24.76 -3.36
N ILE A 102 -11.63 24.34 -4.60
CA ILE A 102 -10.83 23.33 -5.29
C ILE A 102 -10.19 23.91 -6.55
N SER A 103 -9.06 23.34 -6.97
CA SER A 103 -8.41 23.77 -8.21
C SER A 103 -9.30 23.49 -9.42
N LYS A 104 -9.47 24.52 -10.25
CA LYS A 104 -10.18 24.41 -11.53
C LYS A 104 -9.24 23.80 -12.56
N SER A 105 -9.17 22.47 -12.63
CA SER A 105 -8.45 21.81 -13.72
C SER A 105 -9.14 22.13 -15.05
N THR A 106 -8.34 22.46 -16.06
CA THR A 106 -8.78 22.60 -17.46
C THR A 106 -9.23 21.26 -18.02
#